data_AF-A0A9D4UKM6-F1
#
_entry.id   AF-A0A9D4UKM6-F1
#
_cell.length_a   1.000
_cell.length_b   1.000
_cell.length_c   1.000
_cell.angle_alpha   90.00
_cell.angle_beta   90.00
_cell.angle_gamma   90.00
#
_symmetry.space_group_name_H-M   'P 1'
#
loop_
_entity.id
_entity.type
_entity.pdbx_description
1 polymer ?
#
loop_
_entity_poly.entity_id
_entity_poly.type
_entity_poly.pdbx_seq_one_letter_code
_entity_poly.pdbx_strand_id
1 'polypeptide(L)'
;MGPVAAARLPFQCSSSTLLHSPQVGAPWKARNFSLLIPSSPRILPCLQKQAHRTRTATFKRALICAEVAQEAKTEASAPSVPSTQKAWYYDEYGAAKEVLKFGEVAVPQLQPDQVLIKVHAAALNPVDFKRRLGKFKATDSALPTVPGYDVAGVIVKVGSGVTSFKEGDAVYADVSEHALNGPKQWGSIAQYTAVEEKLLGAKPKNLSFAEAASLPLAIETAFEGLERASFKEGQSILVLGGAGGVGSLAIQLAKEVFGASLVAATASTSKLDFLKEIGADVAIDYTKEKYEDRPEKYDVVFDAVGECDKAIKVVKEGGSVVVLTGGLQIEGFVRIIAVTKEEV
;
A
#
# COMPACT_ATOMS: atom_id res chain seq x y z
N MET A 1 -14.94 -62.91 16.75
CA MET A 1 -15.21 -61.81 17.71
C MET A 1 -13.89 -61.37 18.31
N GLY A 2 -13.63 -60.05 18.39
CA GLY A 2 -12.46 -59.48 19.06
C GLY A 2 -11.67 -58.49 18.18
N PRO A 3 -11.59 -57.20 18.54
CA PRO A 3 -10.95 -56.15 17.73
C PRO A 3 -9.44 -56.05 18.02
N VAL A 4 -8.65 -55.64 17.02
CA VAL A 4 -7.22 -55.33 17.19
C VAL A 4 -7.06 -53.83 17.43
N ALA A 5 -6.37 -53.53 18.54
CA ALA A 5 -6.10 -52.21 19.08
C ALA A 5 -5.02 -51.45 18.29
N ALA A 6 -5.10 -50.13 18.38
CA ALA A 6 -4.13 -49.17 17.89
C ALA A 6 -2.79 -49.28 18.63
N ALA A 7 -1.69 -49.28 17.87
CA ALA A 7 -0.35 -49.04 18.39
C ALA A 7 0.11 -47.64 17.96
N ARG A 8 0.29 -46.74 18.94
CA ARG A 8 1.11 -45.53 18.81
C ARG A 8 2.54 -45.91 19.13
N LEU A 9 3.49 -45.56 18.27
CA LEU A 9 4.87 -45.25 18.65
C LEU A 9 5.42 -44.10 17.79
N PRO A 10 6.37 -43.33 18.33
CA PRO A 10 6.63 -41.95 17.95
C PRO A 10 7.74 -41.85 16.90
N PHE A 11 7.68 -40.84 16.04
CA PHE A 11 8.87 -40.39 15.32
C PHE A 11 9.13 -38.92 15.64
N GLN A 12 10.22 -38.72 16.39
CA GLN A 12 10.95 -37.47 16.48
C GLN A 12 11.42 -37.11 15.05
N CYS A 13 11.07 -35.91 14.58
CA CYS A 13 11.73 -35.34 13.42
C CYS A 13 12.90 -34.49 13.93
N SER A 14 14.11 -34.96 13.65
CA SER A 14 15.36 -34.27 13.93
C SER A 14 15.46 -32.97 13.13
N SER A 15 16.03 -31.98 13.79
CA SER A 15 16.52 -30.73 13.23
C SER A 15 17.63 -30.98 12.18
N SER A 16 17.84 -29.99 11.31
CA SER A 16 18.73 -29.93 10.14
C SER A 16 18.06 -30.42 8.85
N THR A 17 17.53 -29.52 8.02
CA THR A 17 18.37 -28.75 7.09
C THR A 17 17.77 -27.37 6.86
N LEU A 18 18.25 -26.37 7.63
CA LEU A 18 18.05 -24.96 7.30
C LEU A 18 18.93 -24.64 6.09
N LEU A 19 18.35 -24.71 4.89
CA LEU A 19 18.89 -23.96 3.76
C LEU A 19 18.80 -22.48 4.16
N HIS A 20 19.96 -21.92 4.49
CA HIS A 20 20.12 -20.49 4.74
C HIS A 20 19.63 -19.74 3.51
N SER A 21 18.42 -19.21 3.58
CA SER A 21 18.05 -18.06 2.76
C SER A 21 18.99 -16.93 3.17
N PRO A 22 19.71 -16.28 2.23
CA PRO A 22 20.51 -15.12 2.60
C PRO A 22 19.56 -14.10 3.22
N GLN A 23 19.87 -13.71 4.47
CA GLN A 23 19.16 -12.66 5.18
C GLN A 23 19.06 -11.45 4.26
N VAL A 24 17.85 -11.15 3.79
CA VAL A 24 17.54 -9.86 3.15
C VAL A 24 17.35 -8.85 4.28
N GLY A 25 18.42 -8.62 5.03
CA GLY A 25 18.51 -7.67 6.12
C GLY A 25 19.10 -6.37 5.59
N ALA A 26 18.29 -5.58 4.89
CA ALA A 26 18.57 -4.16 4.69
C ALA A 26 17.27 -3.40 4.98
N PRO A 27 17.22 -2.57 6.04
CA PRO A 27 16.05 -1.76 6.31
C PRO A 27 15.77 -0.84 5.12
N TRP A 28 14.49 -0.71 4.79
CA TRP A 28 13.99 0.24 3.81
C TRP A 28 14.47 1.65 4.17
N LYS A 29 15.52 2.13 3.48
CA LYS A 29 15.59 3.55 3.16
C LYS A 29 14.58 3.73 2.05
N ALA A 30 13.61 4.62 2.21
CA ALA A 30 12.73 5.07 1.14
C ALA A 30 13.57 5.28 -0.13
N ARG A 31 13.62 4.26 -0.99
CA ARG A 31 14.25 4.38 -2.30
C ARG A 31 13.40 5.45 -2.94
N ASN A 32 14.02 6.57 -3.28
CA ASN A 32 13.37 7.70 -3.89
C ASN A 32 12.61 7.18 -5.13
N PHE A 33 11.31 6.87 -4.99
CA PHE A 33 10.49 6.43 -6.12
C PHE A 33 10.36 7.58 -7.14
N SER A 34 10.75 8.80 -6.77
CA SER A 34 11.04 9.89 -7.70
C SER A 34 12.07 9.54 -8.79
N LEU A 35 12.95 8.57 -8.55
CA LEU A 35 13.92 8.03 -9.52
C LEU A 35 13.40 6.79 -10.26
N LEU A 36 12.41 6.08 -9.69
CA LEU A 36 11.81 4.86 -10.26
C LEU A 36 10.53 5.12 -11.04
N ILE A 37 9.91 6.29 -10.87
CA ILE A 37 8.95 6.86 -11.81
C ILE A 37 9.84 7.48 -12.89
N PRO A 38 10.16 6.76 -13.99
CA PRO A 38 10.88 7.40 -15.06
C PRO A 38 9.98 8.55 -15.54
N SER A 39 10.55 9.45 -16.31
CA SER A 39 9.79 10.39 -17.15
C SER A 39 8.93 9.66 -18.22
N SER A 40 8.55 8.40 -17.98
CA SER A 40 7.72 7.56 -18.83
C SER A 40 6.36 8.24 -18.97
N PRO A 41 5.96 8.60 -20.20
CA PRO A 41 4.73 9.34 -20.47
C PRO A 41 3.43 8.57 -20.12
N ARG A 42 3.51 7.35 -19.55
CA ARG A 42 2.35 6.49 -19.22
C ARG A 42 2.00 6.38 -17.74
N ILE A 43 2.96 6.50 -16.82
CA ILE A 43 2.69 6.37 -15.37
C ILE A 43 1.93 7.60 -14.84
N LEU A 44 2.31 8.79 -15.29
CA LEU A 44 1.81 10.06 -14.77
C LEU A 44 0.32 10.36 -15.12
N PRO A 45 -0.15 10.13 -16.37
CA PRO A 45 -1.56 10.37 -16.72
C PRO A 45 -2.53 9.41 -16.02
N CYS A 46 -2.08 8.23 -15.59
CA CYS A 46 -2.90 7.25 -14.90
C CYS A 46 -3.23 7.68 -13.46
N LEU A 47 -2.25 8.21 -12.72
CA LEU A 47 -2.46 8.75 -11.36
C LEU A 47 -3.45 9.93 -11.39
N GLN A 48 -3.36 10.79 -12.40
CA GLN A 48 -4.29 11.90 -12.63
C GLN A 48 -5.73 11.41 -12.88
N LYS A 49 -5.90 10.31 -13.63
CA LYS A 49 -7.22 9.73 -13.95
C LYS A 49 -7.83 8.95 -12.78
N GLN A 50 -7.03 8.30 -11.93
CA GLN A 50 -7.51 7.68 -10.68
C GLN A 50 -8.10 8.72 -9.72
N ALA A 51 -7.47 9.90 -9.62
CA ALA A 51 -8.01 11.03 -8.86
C ALA A 51 -9.26 11.68 -9.50
N HIS A 52 -9.42 11.56 -10.82
CA HIS A 52 -10.57 12.12 -11.55
C HIS A 52 -11.83 11.24 -11.53
N ARG A 53 -11.69 9.92 -11.43
CA ARG A 53 -12.86 9.01 -11.38
C ARG A 53 -13.68 9.10 -10.08
N THR A 54 -13.17 9.76 -9.05
CA THR A 54 -13.92 10.14 -7.82
C THR A 54 -14.60 11.51 -7.91
N ARG A 55 -14.49 12.24 -9.04
CA ARG A 55 -15.09 13.58 -9.21
C ARG A 55 -16.33 13.66 -10.11
N THR A 56 -16.87 12.54 -10.59
CA THR A 56 -18.17 12.55 -11.29
C THR A 56 -19.32 12.23 -10.36
N ALA A 57 -19.58 13.12 -9.42
CA ALA A 57 -20.88 13.35 -8.81
C ALA A 57 -20.97 14.82 -8.37
N THR A 58 -21.51 15.63 -9.28
CA THR A 58 -22.24 16.88 -8.99
C THR A 58 -21.48 17.98 -8.23
N PHE A 59 -21.03 19.02 -8.94
CA PHE A 59 -21.30 20.42 -8.56
C PHE A 59 -21.01 21.36 -9.75
N LYS A 60 -22.08 21.99 -10.25
CA LYS A 60 -22.05 23.12 -11.20
C LYS A 60 -22.03 24.43 -10.41
N ARG A 61 -21.32 25.42 -10.95
CA ARG A 61 -21.21 26.86 -10.57
C ARG A 61 -20.32 27.11 -9.34
N ALA A 62 -19.40 28.08 -9.32
CA ALA A 62 -19.43 29.38 -9.99
C ALA A 62 -18.04 29.87 -10.45
N LEU A 63 -18.03 30.60 -11.58
CA LEU A 63 -17.04 31.61 -11.95
C LEU A 63 -17.20 32.87 -11.06
N ILE A 64 -16.21 33.78 -11.10
CA ILE A 64 -16.04 35.08 -10.40
C ILE A 64 -15.02 34.91 -9.25
N CYS A 65 -13.85 35.53 -9.16
CA CYS A 65 -13.25 36.71 -9.79
C CYS A 65 -11.73 36.48 -9.99
N ALA A 66 -11.17 37.08 -11.04
CA ALA A 66 -9.75 37.42 -11.13
C ALA A 66 -9.56 38.88 -10.68
N GLU A 67 -8.33 39.19 -10.25
CA GLU A 67 -7.78 40.50 -9.83
C GLU A 67 -8.14 40.97 -8.40
N VAL A 68 -7.18 40.81 -7.47
CA VAL A 68 -6.21 41.87 -7.14
C VAL A 68 -4.91 41.19 -6.68
N ALA A 69 -3.79 41.53 -7.33
CA ALA A 69 -2.44 41.18 -6.90
C ALA A 69 -1.75 42.43 -6.31
N GLN A 70 -0.88 42.19 -5.32
CA GLN A 70 -0.08 43.13 -4.50
C GLN A 70 -0.93 43.79 -3.37
N GLU A 71 -0.56 43.80 -2.09
CA GLU A 71 0.75 43.76 -1.42
C GLU A 71 0.65 43.07 -0.04
N ALA A 72 1.72 42.38 0.37
CA ALA A 72 2.37 42.50 1.68
C ALA A 72 3.35 41.32 1.84
N LYS A 73 4.65 41.61 1.73
CA LYS A 73 5.69 40.77 2.32
C LYS A 73 5.61 40.97 3.84
N THR A 74 4.71 40.27 4.49
CA THR A 74 4.85 39.97 5.91
C THR A 74 5.69 38.70 5.98
N GLU A 75 6.85 38.78 6.64
CA GLU A 75 7.52 37.61 7.18
C GLU A 75 6.56 36.97 8.19
N ALA A 76 5.65 36.12 7.69
CA ALA A 76 4.79 35.32 8.52
C ALA A 76 5.70 34.33 9.24
N SER A 77 5.89 34.54 10.56
CA SER A 77 6.39 33.48 11.42
C SER A 77 5.54 32.24 11.16
N ALA A 78 6.18 31.08 10.99
CA ALA A 78 5.46 29.84 10.77
C ALA A 78 4.39 29.70 11.86
N PRO A 79 3.11 29.47 11.51
CA PRO A 79 2.05 29.36 12.49
C PRO A 79 2.44 28.26 13.49
N SER A 80 2.40 28.61 14.78
CA SER A 80 2.76 27.67 15.83
C SER A 80 1.87 26.43 15.76
N VAL A 81 2.48 25.26 15.95
CA VAL A 81 1.76 23.98 15.99
C VAL A 81 0.76 24.02 17.14
N PRO A 82 -0.56 23.79 16.90
CA PRO A 82 -1.55 23.81 17.96
C PRO A 82 -1.43 22.58 18.87
N SER A 83 -1.97 22.66 20.09
CA SER A 83 -2.04 21.51 21.01
C SER A 83 -3.14 20.52 20.65
N THR A 84 -4.20 20.98 19.98
CA THR A 84 -5.32 20.15 19.49
C THR A 84 -5.52 20.30 17.98
N GLN A 85 -6.22 19.34 17.39
CA GLN A 85 -6.51 19.28 15.97
C GLN A 85 -7.82 18.57 15.69
N LYS A 86 -8.41 18.83 14.52
CA LYS A 86 -9.55 18.07 14.01
C LYS A 86 -9.07 16.75 13.41
N ALA A 87 -9.75 15.65 13.76
CA ALA A 87 -9.49 14.33 13.20
C ALA A 87 -10.78 13.52 13.11
N TRP A 88 -10.75 12.50 12.26
CA TRP A 88 -11.63 11.35 12.43
C TRP A 88 -10.98 10.37 13.40
N TYR A 89 -11.75 9.77 14.29
CA TYR A 89 -11.25 8.81 15.27
C TYR A 89 -12.31 7.80 15.70
N TYR A 90 -11.90 6.70 16.33
CA TYR A 90 -12.80 5.73 16.95
C TYR A 90 -12.22 5.25 18.29
N ASP A 91 -13.09 5.10 19.28
CA ASP A 91 -12.73 4.69 20.65
C ASP A 91 -13.03 3.21 20.93
N GLU A 92 -13.70 2.55 19.98
CA GLU A 92 -14.08 1.14 20.01
C GLU A 92 -14.11 0.59 18.57
N TYR A 93 -13.99 -0.74 18.45
CA TYR A 93 -14.03 -1.40 17.14
C TYR A 93 -15.47 -1.57 16.64
N GLY A 94 -15.69 -1.39 15.33
CA GLY A 94 -17.01 -1.57 14.73
C GLY A 94 -17.17 -1.03 13.32
N ALA A 95 -18.42 -1.04 12.85
CA ALA A 95 -18.77 -0.48 11.55
C ALA A 95 -18.56 1.03 11.53
N ALA A 96 -18.17 1.60 10.38
CA ALA A 96 -17.87 3.03 10.25
C ALA A 96 -18.98 3.93 10.81
N LYS A 97 -20.22 3.56 10.49
CA LYS A 97 -21.42 4.32 10.85
C LYS A 97 -21.70 4.35 12.35
N GLU A 98 -21.14 3.40 13.10
CA GLU A 98 -21.38 3.23 14.53
C GLU A 98 -20.25 3.87 15.34
N VAL A 99 -19.00 3.68 14.93
CA VAL A 99 -17.84 4.00 15.78
C VAL A 99 -16.98 5.16 15.30
N LEU A 100 -17.05 5.55 14.03
CA LEU A 100 -16.17 6.59 13.48
C LEU A 100 -16.77 7.97 13.75
N LYS A 101 -16.04 8.79 14.52
CA LYS A 101 -16.43 10.12 14.99
C LYS A 101 -15.52 11.19 14.40
N PHE A 102 -16.05 12.39 14.22
CA PHE A 102 -15.27 13.58 13.86
C PHE A 102 -15.24 14.53 15.05
N GLY A 103 -14.06 14.98 15.47
CA GLY A 103 -13.93 15.86 16.64
C GLY A 103 -12.52 16.40 16.81
N GLU A 104 -12.27 16.99 17.98
CA GLU A 104 -10.94 17.48 18.37
C GLU A 104 -10.18 16.42 19.17
N VAL A 105 -8.92 16.21 18.79
CA VAL A 105 -7.96 15.32 19.46
C VAL A 105 -6.64 16.05 19.67
N ALA A 106 -5.75 15.52 20.49
CA ALA A 106 -4.42 16.09 20.67
C ALA A 106 -3.59 16.00 19.37
N VAL A 107 -2.73 17.00 19.11
CA VAL A 107 -1.65 16.84 18.14
C VAL A 107 -0.63 15.84 18.74
N PRO A 108 -0.18 14.82 17.99
CA PRO A 108 0.74 13.83 18.52
C PRO A 108 2.06 14.48 18.95
N GLN A 109 2.60 14.01 20.08
CA GLN A 109 3.92 14.44 20.54
C GLN A 109 5.00 13.86 19.63
N LEU A 110 5.92 14.73 19.23
CA LEU A 110 6.98 14.40 18.29
C LEU A 110 8.15 13.72 18.99
N GLN A 111 8.53 12.52 18.54
CA GLN A 111 9.73 11.81 19.00
C GLN A 111 11.00 12.31 18.27
N PRO A 112 12.21 12.04 18.82
CA PRO A 112 13.46 12.54 18.23
C PRO A 112 13.69 12.14 16.77
N ASP A 113 13.26 10.95 16.36
CA ASP A 113 13.44 10.38 15.01
C ASP A 113 12.24 10.66 14.07
N GLN A 114 11.29 11.49 14.49
CA GLN A 114 10.07 11.76 13.75
C GLN A 114 10.03 13.19 13.21
N VAL A 115 9.21 13.40 12.18
CA VAL A 115 8.76 14.71 11.70
C VAL A 115 7.27 14.88 11.97
N LEU A 116 6.82 16.10 12.24
CA LEU A 116 5.40 16.44 12.28
C LEU A 116 4.98 16.98 10.92
N ILE A 117 4.02 16.31 10.29
CA ILE A 117 3.50 16.67 8.97
C ILE A 117 2.18 17.40 9.15
N LYS A 118 2.03 18.59 8.56
CA LYS A 118 0.72 19.18 8.28
C LYS A 118 0.12 18.47 7.09
N VAL A 119 -0.96 17.73 7.30
CA VAL A 119 -1.58 16.86 6.30
C VAL A 119 -2.28 17.71 5.23
N HIS A 120 -1.93 17.48 3.97
CA HIS A 120 -2.64 18.06 2.82
C HIS A 120 -3.61 17.05 2.19
N ALA A 121 -3.21 15.79 2.13
CA ALA A 121 -4.03 14.68 1.63
C ALA A 121 -3.68 13.37 2.35
N ALA A 122 -4.64 12.47 2.39
CA ALA A 122 -4.51 11.11 2.89
C ALA A 122 -5.31 10.16 2.00
N ALA A 123 -4.87 8.92 1.88
CA ALA A 123 -5.60 7.87 1.15
C ALA A 123 -6.12 6.80 2.11
N LEU A 124 -7.21 6.15 1.68
CA LEU A 124 -7.83 5.05 2.41
C LEU A 124 -7.43 3.73 1.78
N ASN A 125 -7.08 2.77 2.63
CA ASN A 125 -6.72 1.42 2.26
C ASN A 125 -7.68 0.40 2.91
N PRO A 126 -7.79 -0.81 2.35
CA PRO A 126 -8.57 -1.87 3.00
C PRO A 126 -8.13 -2.19 4.43
N VAL A 127 -6.85 -1.96 4.77
CA VAL A 127 -6.33 -2.14 6.13
C VAL A 127 -7.02 -1.20 7.13
N ASP A 128 -7.40 0.02 6.76
CA ASP A 128 -8.06 0.98 7.65
C ASP A 128 -9.38 0.44 8.19
N PHE A 129 -10.24 -0.06 7.30
CA PHE A 129 -11.54 -0.58 7.74
C PHE A 129 -11.40 -1.95 8.41
N LYS A 130 -10.44 -2.79 8.01
CA LYS A 130 -10.16 -4.07 8.67
C LYS A 130 -9.65 -3.85 10.10
N ARG A 131 -8.78 -2.85 10.31
CA ARG A 131 -8.33 -2.39 11.63
C ARG A 131 -9.48 -1.95 12.50
N ARG A 132 -10.32 -1.02 11.99
CA ARG A 132 -11.48 -0.51 12.71
C ARG A 132 -12.49 -1.61 13.05
N LEU A 133 -12.62 -2.65 12.24
CA LEU A 133 -13.45 -3.83 12.54
C LEU A 133 -12.82 -4.79 13.57
N GLY A 134 -11.62 -4.49 14.09
CA GLY A 134 -10.93 -5.27 15.10
C GLY A 134 -10.34 -6.58 14.58
N LYS A 135 -10.09 -6.71 13.27
CA LYS A 135 -9.61 -7.97 12.65
C LYS A 135 -8.23 -8.41 13.15
N PHE A 136 -7.43 -7.49 13.69
CA PHE A 136 -6.11 -7.74 14.27
C PHE A 136 -5.94 -7.01 15.61
N LYS A 137 -7.02 -6.94 16.41
CA LYS A 137 -7.03 -6.25 17.71
C LYS A 137 -6.02 -6.79 18.73
N ALA A 138 -5.53 -8.02 18.56
CA ALA A 138 -4.57 -8.65 19.47
C ALA A 138 -3.18 -8.03 19.37
N THR A 139 -2.85 -7.44 18.23
CA THR A 139 -1.56 -6.82 17.92
C THR A 139 -1.72 -5.36 17.54
N ASP A 140 -2.89 -4.76 17.74
CA ASP A 140 -3.14 -3.35 17.45
C ASP A 140 -2.59 -2.45 18.58
N SER A 141 -2.32 -1.19 18.25
CA SER A 141 -2.08 -0.14 19.23
C SER A 141 -3.33 0.16 20.06
N ALA A 142 -3.15 0.83 21.19
CA ALA A 142 -4.25 1.20 22.07
C ALA A 142 -5.29 2.10 21.37
N LEU A 143 -6.55 1.91 21.73
CA LEU A 143 -7.62 2.88 21.45
C LEU A 143 -7.47 4.11 22.37
N PRO A 144 -7.94 5.30 21.96
CA PRO A 144 -8.61 5.60 20.70
C PRO A 144 -7.64 5.63 19.51
N THR A 145 -8.16 5.47 18.30
CA THR A 145 -7.36 5.47 17.07
C THR A 145 -7.84 6.55 16.11
N VAL A 146 -6.89 7.33 15.58
CA VAL A 146 -7.06 8.10 14.34
C VAL A 146 -6.62 7.20 13.19
N PRO A 147 -7.50 6.84 12.23
CA PRO A 147 -7.16 5.97 11.11
C PRO A 147 -6.30 6.70 10.06
N GLY A 148 -5.92 5.96 9.01
CA GLY A 148 -5.15 6.48 7.87
C GLY A 148 -3.71 6.05 7.93
N TYR A 149 -3.30 5.32 6.89
CA TYR A 149 -1.93 4.87 6.67
C TYR A 149 -1.18 5.84 5.76
N ASP A 150 -1.77 6.20 4.63
CA ASP A 150 -1.09 7.06 3.66
C ASP A 150 -1.28 8.53 3.97
N VAL A 151 -0.20 9.31 3.84
CA VAL A 151 -0.19 10.76 4.01
C VAL A 151 0.64 11.43 2.93
N ALA A 152 0.24 12.64 2.52
CA ALA A 152 1.12 13.61 1.90
C ALA A 152 0.88 15.00 2.49
N GLY A 153 1.97 15.73 2.73
CA GLY A 153 1.89 17.02 3.41
C GLY A 153 3.22 17.74 3.49
N VAL A 154 3.27 18.74 4.37
CA VAL A 154 4.47 19.58 4.58
C VAL A 154 4.96 19.40 6.01
N ILE A 155 6.27 19.23 6.17
CA ILE A 155 6.88 19.14 7.50
C ILE A 155 6.79 20.51 8.18
N VAL A 156 6.23 20.53 9.39
CA VAL A 156 6.10 21.74 10.23
C VAL A 156 6.97 21.70 11.48
N LYS A 157 7.54 20.54 11.82
CA LYS A 157 8.49 20.37 12.91
C LYS A 157 9.34 19.13 12.69
N VAL A 158 10.62 19.18 13.04
CA VAL A 158 11.54 18.04 13.01
C VAL A 158 12.00 17.65 14.42
N GLY A 159 12.09 16.35 14.68
CA GLY A 159 12.72 15.82 15.89
C GLY A 159 14.25 16.04 15.86
N SER A 160 14.89 16.01 17.02
CA SER A 160 16.32 16.33 17.16
C SER A 160 17.26 15.31 16.51
N GLY A 161 16.78 14.12 16.17
CA GLY A 161 17.52 13.05 15.50
C GLY A 161 17.28 12.97 14.00
N VAL A 162 16.40 13.80 13.44
CA VAL A 162 16.12 13.86 11.99
C VAL A 162 17.28 14.56 11.27
N THR A 163 17.75 13.97 10.17
CA THR A 163 18.96 14.45 9.46
C THR A 163 18.77 14.66 7.95
N SER A 164 17.79 14.01 7.35
CA SER A 164 17.52 13.96 5.92
C SER A 164 16.42 14.92 5.47
N PHE A 165 15.62 15.44 6.41
CA PHE A 165 14.51 16.35 6.14
C PHE A 165 14.53 17.58 7.03
N LYS A 166 13.89 18.66 6.57
CA LYS A 166 13.71 19.92 7.32
C LYS A 166 12.28 20.43 7.23
N GLU A 167 11.95 21.37 8.11
CA GLU A 167 10.69 22.12 8.05
C GLU A 167 10.51 22.78 6.67
N GLY A 168 9.28 22.75 6.16
CA GLY A 168 8.92 23.24 4.82
C GLY A 168 9.06 22.20 3.70
N ASP A 169 9.70 21.05 3.92
CA ASP A 169 9.79 20.01 2.89
C ASP A 169 8.41 19.35 2.64
N ALA A 170 8.09 19.12 1.36
CA ALA A 170 6.92 18.38 0.93
C ALA A 170 7.23 16.89 0.88
N VAL A 171 6.47 16.09 1.62
CA VAL A 171 6.72 14.65 1.83
C VAL A 171 5.45 13.81 1.64
N TYR A 172 5.62 12.51 1.48
CA TYR A 172 4.56 11.51 1.46
C TYR A 172 5.05 10.19 2.09
N ALA A 173 4.17 9.40 2.70
CA ALA A 173 4.54 8.18 3.43
C ALA A 173 3.34 7.26 3.70
N ASP A 174 3.61 5.97 3.86
CA ASP A 174 2.82 5.06 4.69
C ASP A 174 3.33 5.24 6.12
N VAL A 175 2.47 5.71 7.02
CA VAL A 175 2.88 6.07 8.39
C VAL A 175 3.04 4.86 9.30
N SER A 176 2.73 3.64 8.86
CA SER A 176 2.89 2.43 9.69
C SER A 176 3.94 1.50 9.10
N GLU A 177 5.08 1.38 9.78
CA GLU A 177 6.14 0.43 9.41
C GLU A 177 5.63 -1.02 9.38
N HIS A 178 4.93 -1.41 10.45
CA HIS A 178 4.32 -2.73 10.58
C HIS A 178 2.80 -2.58 10.56
N ALA A 179 2.18 -2.98 9.45
CA ALA A 179 0.77 -2.64 9.23
C ALA A 179 -0.20 -3.36 10.16
N LEU A 180 0.19 -4.50 10.74
CA LEU A 180 -0.67 -5.34 11.59
C LEU A 180 -0.14 -5.49 13.01
N ASN A 181 1.06 -4.99 13.31
CA ASN A 181 1.72 -5.14 14.60
C ASN A 181 2.13 -3.78 15.16
N GLY A 182 1.37 -3.26 16.12
CA GLY A 182 1.52 -1.92 16.67
C GLY A 182 1.41 -0.78 15.64
N PRO A 183 0.46 -0.80 14.68
CA PRO A 183 0.33 0.29 13.71
C PRO A 183 0.03 1.61 14.40
N LYS A 184 0.43 2.72 13.78
CA LYS A 184 0.40 4.05 14.42
C LYS A 184 -0.98 4.39 14.97
N GLN A 185 -1.06 4.79 16.24
CA GLN A 185 -2.32 5.17 16.90
C GLN A 185 -2.89 6.47 16.29
N TRP A 186 -2.01 7.41 15.96
CA TRP A 186 -2.35 8.73 15.43
C TRP A 186 -2.07 8.81 13.93
N GLY A 187 -2.94 8.20 13.12
CA GLY A 187 -2.81 8.09 11.66
C GLY A 187 -3.02 9.40 10.89
N SER A 188 -3.23 9.28 9.58
CA SER A 188 -3.24 10.40 8.63
C SER A 188 -4.59 11.10 8.41
N ILE A 189 -5.71 10.57 8.91
CA ILE A 189 -7.03 11.23 8.81
C ILE A 189 -7.19 12.29 9.93
N ALA A 190 -6.23 13.22 9.98
CA ALA A 190 -6.13 14.33 10.91
C ALA A 190 -5.44 15.54 10.24
N GLN A 191 -5.37 16.68 10.91
CA GLN A 191 -4.67 17.86 10.38
C GLN A 191 -3.14 17.75 10.48
N TYR A 192 -2.64 16.97 11.43
CA TYR A 192 -1.24 16.71 11.72
C TYR A 192 -1.01 15.25 12.13
N THR A 193 0.08 14.66 11.64
CA THR A 193 0.54 13.32 12.04
C THR A 193 2.06 13.30 12.18
N ALA A 194 2.55 12.48 13.11
CA ALA A 194 3.98 12.33 13.38
C ALA A 194 4.50 11.05 12.72
N VAL A 195 5.55 11.15 11.91
CA VAL A 195 6.05 10.05 11.07
C VAL A 195 7.55 9.91 11.23
N GLU A 196 8.02 8.69 11.42
CA GLU A 196 9.43 8.34 11.53
C GLU A 196 10.17 8.72 10.24
N GLU A 197 11.35 9.34 10.35
CA GLU A 197 12.13 9.82 9.20
C GLU A 197 12.35 8.73 8.15
N LYS A 198 12.60 7.50 8.59
CA LYS A 198 12.83 6.35 7.71
C LYS A 198 11.66 6.03 6.79
N LEU A 199 10.44 6.45 7.16
CA LEU A 199 9.23 6.17 6.40
C LEU A 199 8.91 7.20 5.31
N LEU A 200 9.66 8.31 5.28
CA LEU A 200 9.34 9.44 4.43
C LEU A 200 9.96 9.30 3.03
N GLY A 201 9.13 9.54 2.02
CA GLY A 201 9.58 9.92 0.68
C GLY A 201 9.47 11.42 0.46
N ALA A 202 10.43 12.01 -0.25
CA ALA A 202 10.28 13.37 -0.76
C ALA A 202 9.19 13.38 -1.85
N LYS A 203 8.20 14.29 -1.74
CA LYS A 203 7.10 14.35 -2.71
C LYS A 203 7.64 14.75 -4.10
N PRO A 204 7.42 13.95 -5.16
CA PRO A 204 7.76 14.36 -6.51
C PRO A 204 7.11 15.70 -6.87
N LYS A 205 7.88 16.63 -7.46
CA LYS A 205 7.40 18.00 -7.73
C LYS A 205 6.24 18.04 -8.74
N ASN A 206 6.16 17.05 -9.61
CA ASN A 206 5.15 16.90 -10.65
C ASN A 206 3.84 16.24 -10.17
N LEU A 207 3.77 15.74 -8.94
CA LEU A 207 2.54 15.19 -8.36
C LEU A 207 1.87 16.23 -7.45
N SER A 208 0.54 16.31 -7.48
CA SER A 208 -0.22 16.95 -6.41
C SER A 208 -0.08 16.19 -5.08
N PHE A 209 -0.47 16.80 -3.97
CA PHE A 209 -0.51 16.10 -2.69
C PHE A 209 -1.49 14.91 -2.72
N ALA A 210 -2.62 15.02 -3.41
CA ALA A 210 -3.59 13.94 -3.50
C ALA A 210 -3.03 12.73 -4.27
N GLU A 211 -2.34 12.96 -5.39
CA GLU A 211 -1.68 11.89 -6.14
C GLU A 211 -0.55 11.26 -5.33
N ALA A 212 0.27 12.07 -4.65
CA ALA A 212 1.33 11.55 -3.80
C ALA A 212 0.77 10.72 -2.63
N ALA A 213 -0.30 11.16 -1.97
CA ALA A 213 -0.94 10.41 -0.90
C ALA A 213 -1.57 9.10 -1.37
N SER A 214 -1.90 8.94 -2.66
CA SER A 214 -2.48 7.68 -3.17
C SER A 214 -1.48 6.54 -3.40
N LEU A 215 -0.18 6.81 -3.21
CA LEU A 215 0.89 5.89 -3.59
C LEU A 215 1.42 4.97 -2.47
N PRO A 216 1.80 5.46 -1.27
CA PRO A 216 2.82 4.79 -0.44
C PRO A 216 2.52 3.31 -0.15
N LEU A 217 1.45 3.01 0.57
CA LEU A 217 1.12 1.63 0.94
C LEU A 217 0.95 0.77 -0.31
N ALA A 218 0.22 1.26 -1.31
CA ALA A 218 -0.12 0.47 -2.49
C ALA A 218 1.10 0.19 -3.40
N ILE A 219 1.98 1.17 -3.60
CA ILE A 219 3.17 1.03 -4.46
C ILE A 219 4.25 0.19 -3.77
N GLU A 220 4.44 0.38 -2.47
CA GLU A 220 5.38 -0.40 -1.66
C GLU A 220 4.95 -1.87 -1.65
N THR A 221 3.66 -2.14 -1.44
CA THR A 221 3.12 -3.50 -1.46
C THR A 221 3.32 -4.18 -2.82
N ALA A 222 3.06 -3.46 -3.92
CA ALA A 222 3.27 -3.99 -5.27
C ALA A 222 4.75 -4.28 -5.55
N PHE A 223 5.63 -3.35 -5.19
CA PHE A 223 7.07 -3.47 -5.39
C PHE A 223 7.67 -4.61 -4.57
N GLU A 224 7.35 -4.67 -3.28
CA GLU A 224 7.81 -5.72 -2.37
C GLU A 224 7.33 -7.10 -2.84
N GLY A 225 6.09 -7.22 -3.30
CA GLY A 225 5.58 -8.48 -3.85
C GLY A 225 6.41 -8.97 -5.05
N LEU A 226 6.77 -8.07 -5.97
CA LEU A 226 7.62 -8.39 -7.12
C LEU A 226 9.06 -8.74 -6.71
N GLU A 227 9.63 -8.02 -5.74
CA GLU A 227 10.96 -8.33 -5.20
C GLU A 227 10.99 -9.69 -4.50
N ARG A 228 10.03 -9.97 -3.63
CA ARG A 228 9.92 -11.27 -2.95
C ARG A 228 9.69 -12.41 -3.95
N ALA A 229 8.97 -12.16 -5.04
CA ALA A 229 8.82 -13.11 -6.16
C ALA A 229 10.13 -13.40 -6.89
N SER A 230 11.20 -12.63 -6.60
CA SER A 230 12.46 -12.62 -7.33
C SER A 230 12.22 -12.41 -8.82
N PHE A 231 11.32 -11.48 -9.17
CA PHE A 231 10.93 -11.21 -10.54
C PHE A 231 12.15 -10.80 -11.37
N LYS A 232 12.32 -11.43 -12.53
CA LYS A 232 13.41 -11.19 -13.47
C LYS A 232 12.88 -10.59 -14.76
N GLU A 233 13.70 -9.73 -15.37
CA GLU A 233 13.43 -9.19 -16.70
C GLU A 233 13.09 -10.32 -17.69
N GLY A 234 12.11 -10.07 -18.55
CA GLY A 234 11.63 -11.04 -19.53
C GLY A 234 10.65 -12.09 -19.00
N GLN A 235 10.34 -12.13 -17.70
CA GLN A 235 9.31 -13.03 -17.15
C GLN A 235 7.88 -12.55 -17.46
N SER A 236 6.93 -13.47 -17.44
CA SER A 236 5.49 -13.16 -17.55
C SER A 236 4.81 -13.09 -16.19
N ILE A 237 3.81 -12.21 -16.07
CA ILE A 237 3.01 -12.04 -14.86
C ILE A 237 1.51 -12.06 -15.15
N LEU A 238 0.73 -12.65 -14.24
CA LEU A 238 -0.72 -12.46 -14.13
C LEU A 238 -1.06 -11.70 -12.85
N VAL A 239 -1.70 -10.54 -12.97
CA VAL A 239 -2.18 -9.74 -11.84
C VAL A 239 -3.69 -9.94 -11.64
N LEU A 240 -4.08 -10.59 -10.55
CA LEU A 240 -5.48 -10.75 -10.17
C LEU A 240 -5.96 -9.47 -9.47
N GLY A 241 -7.05 -8.87 -9.96
CA GLY A 241 -7.57 -7.61 -9.41
C GLY A 241 -6.79 -6.37 -9.89
N GLY A 242 -6.36 -6.36 -11.15
CA GLY A 242 -5.49 -5.33 -11.74
C GLY A 242 -6.03 -3.90 -11.72
N ALA A 243 -7.33 -3.70 -11.48
CA ALA A 243 -7.93 -2.37 -11.43
C ALA A 243 -8.04 -1.77 -10.02
N GLY A 244 -7.50 -2.44 -8.99
CA GLY A 244 -7.40 -1.92 -7.62
C GLY A 244 -6.15 -1.06 -7.39
N GLY A 245 -6.01 -0.50 -6.18
CA GLY A 245 -4.84 0.32 -5.81
C GLY A 245 -3.52 -0.42 -6.05
N VAL A 246 -3.30 -1.55 -5.35
CA VAL A 246 -2.09 -2.36 -5.51
C VAL A 246 -1.98 -2.97 -6.91
N GLY A 247 -3.06 -3.59 -7.41
CA GLY A 247 -3.05 -4.26 -8.71
C GLY A 247 -2.66 -3.34 -9.87
N SER A 248 -3.14 -2.09 -9.88
CA SER A 248 -2.81 -1.13 -10.94
C SER A 248 -1.34 -0.72 -10.93
N LEU A 249 -0.72 -0.69 -9.75
CA LEU A 249 0.70 -0.39 -9.58
C LEU A 249 1.56 -1.62 -9.87
N ALA A 250 1.10 -2.82 -9.53
CA ALA A 250 1.79 -4.07 -9.88
C ALA A 250 1.93 -4.25 -11.39
N ILE A 251 0.90 -3.93 -12.19
CA ILE A 251 0.98 -3.96 -13.66
C ILE A 251 2.04 -2.97 -14.15
N GLN A 252 1.99 -1.71 -13.71
CA GLN A 252 2.91 -0.66 -14.16
C GLN A 252 4.35 -0.96 -13.76
N LEU A 253 4.58 -1.39 -12.51
CA LEU A 253 5.91 -1.78 -12.03
C LEU A 253 6.43 -2.99 -12.81
N ALA A 254 5.62 -4.03 -12.99
CA ALA A 254 6.03 -5.21 -13.75
C ALA A 254 6.44 -4.82 -15.18
N LYS A 255 5.67 -3.97 -15.85
CA LYS A 255 5.93 -3.56 -17.24
C LYS A 255 7.11 -2.60 -17.37
N GLU A 256 7.09 -1.50 -16.63
CA GLU A 256 7.98 -0.35 -16.84
C GLU A 256 9.25 -0.40 -16.01
N VAL A 257 9.26 -1.11 -14.88
CA VAL A 257 10.40 -1.15 -13.93
C VAL A 257 11.09 -2.51 -13.94
N PHE A 258 10.33 -3.59 -13.94
CA PHE A 258 10.87 -4.96 -13.90
C PHE A 258 11.02 -5.62 -15.27
N GLY A 259 10.58 -4.95 -16.35
CA GLY A 259 10.79 -5.41 -17.73
C GLY A 259 10.07 -6.73 -18.06
N ALA A 260 8.85 -6.91 -17.57
CA ALA A 260 8.03 -8.08 -17.90
C ALA A 260 7.80 -8.20 -19.41
N SER A 261 7.99 -9.40 -19.95
CA SER A 261 7.74 -9.70 -21.37
C SER A 261 6.24 -9.75 -21.68
N LEU A 262 5.43 -10.14 -20.70
CA LEU A 262 3.98 -10.27 -20.81
C LEU A 262 3.33 -9.95 -19.47
N VAL A 263 2.40 -8.99 -19.47
CA VAL A 263 1.56 -8.63 -18.33
C VAL A 263 0.10 -8.95 -18.65
N ALA A 264 -0.44 -9.97 -18.01
CA ALA A 264 -1.87 -10.25 -17.99
C ALA A 264 -2.51 -9.70 -16.71
N ALA A 265 -3.76 -9.26 -16.77
CA ALA A 265 -4.48 -8.80 -15.58
C ALA A 265 -5.98 -9.04 -15.66
N THR A 266 -6.61 -9.30 -14.52
CA THR A 266 -8.06 -9.51 -14.42
C THR A 266 -8.79 -8.25 -13.92
N ALA A 267 -9.92 -7.93 -14.53
CA ALA A 267 -10.90 -6.96 -14.02
C ALA A 267 -12.29 -7.23 -14.62
N SER A 268 -13.31 -6.48 -14.20
CA SER A 268 -14.64 -6.55 -14.82
C SER A 268 -14.66 -5.83 -16.18
N THR A 269 -15.64 -6.16 -17.03
CA THR A 269 -15.76 -5.66 -18.42
C THR A 269 -15.45 -4.17 -18.59
N SER A 270 -16.02 -3.31 -17.75
CA SER A 270 -15.88 -1.85 -17.88
C SER A 270 -14.50 -1.30 -17.53
N LYS A 271 -13.58 -2.15 -17.04
CA LYS A 271 -12.24 -1.78 -16.59
C LYS A 271 -11.12 -2.35 -17.47
N LEU A 272 -11.44 -3.14 -18.49
CA LEU A 272 -10.42 -3.80 -19.33
C LEU A 272 -9.57 -2.80 -20.12
N ASP A 273 -10.18 -1.75 -20.67
CA ASP A 273 -9.43 -0.71 -21.40
C ASP A 273 -8.48 0.04 -20.47
N PHE A 274 -8.88 0.23 -19.21
CA PHE A 274 -8.01 0.81 -18.20
C PHE A 274 -6.78 -0.07 -17.96
N LEU A 275 -6.94 -1.40 -17.85
CA LEU A 275 -5.80 -2.32 -17.68
C LEU A 275 -4.80 -2.21 -18.83
N LYS A 276 -5.29 -2.14 -20.08
CA LYS A 276 -4.45 -1.99 -21.27
C LYS A 276 -3.71 -0.64 -21.27
N GLU A 277 -4.40 0.44 -20.90
CA GLU A 277 -3.81 1.78 -20.79
C GLU A 277 -2.60 1.80 -19.85
N ILE A 278 -2.66 1.04 -18.75
CA ILE A 278 -1.62 0.99 -17.71
C ILE A 278 -0.57 -0.10 -17.92
N GLY A 279 -0.54 -0.74 -19.09
CA GLY A 279 0.55 -1.64 -19.49
C GLY A 279 0.22 -3.13 -19.47
N ALA A 280 -1.04 -3.54 -19.26
CA ALA A 280 -1.42 -4.94 -19.46
C ALA A 280 -1.48 -5.28 -20.96
N ASP A 281 -0.71 -6.27 -21.38
CA ASP A 281 -0.74 -6.84 -22.73
C ASP A 281 -2.03 -7.67 -22.93
N VAL A 282 -2.52 -8.31 -21.87
CA VAL A 282 -3.75 -9.12 -21.87
C VAL A 282 -4.68 -8.68 -20.73
N ALA A 283 -5.88 -8.22 -21.06
CA ALA A 283 -6.91 -7.88 -20.07
C ALA A 283 -8.02 -8.94 -20.09
N ILE A 284 -8.18 -9.65 -18.96
CA ILE A 284 -9.10 -10.79 -18.80
C ILE A 284 -10.34 -10.35 -18.03
N ASP A 285 -11.52 -10.62 -18.60
CA ASP A 285 -12.81 -10.33 -17.99
C ASP A 285 -13.27 -11.47 -17.08
N TYR A 286 -13.00 -11.36 -15.77
CA TYR A 286 -13.35 -12.43 -14.83
C TYR A 286 -14.87 -12.68 -14.72
N THR A 287 -15.70 -11.78 -15.25
CA THR A 287 -17.17 -11.93 -15.26
C THR A 287 -17.67 -12.81 -16.40
N LYS A 288 -16.82 -13.11 -17.38
CA LYS A 288 -17.17 -13.86 -18.60
C LYS A 288 -16.38 -15.15 -18.76
N GLU A 289 -15.13 -15.14 -18.31
CA GLU A 289 -14.25 -16.30 -18.37
C GLU A 289 -13.50 -16.47 -17.04
N LYS A 290 -13.13 -17.71 -16.77
CA LYS A 290 -12.25 -18.06 -15.65
C LYS A 290 -10.82 -18.06 -16.15
N TYR A 291 -9.95 -17.26 -15.54
CA TYR A 291 -8.54 -17.21 -15.94
C TYR A 291 -7.85 -18.56 -15.69
N GLU A 292 -8.29 -19.32 -14.70
CA GLU A 292 -7.72 -20.61 -14.33
C GLU A 292 -8.02 -21.74 -15.33
N ASP A 293 -9.04 -21.57 -16.16
CA ASP A 293 -9.41 -22.52 -17.21
C ASP A 293 -8.61 -22.29 -18.51
N ARG A 294 -7.82 -21.21 -18.57
CA ARG A 294 -7.00 -20.88 -19.73
C ARG A 294 -5.71 -21.71 -19.77
N PRO A 295 -5.18 -22.04 -20.96
CA PRO A 295 -3.97 -22.85 -21.08
C PRO A 295 -2.69 -22.11 -20.67
N GLU A 296 -2.68 -20.77 -20.75
CA GLU A 296 -1.48 -19.98 -20.44
C GLU A 296 -1.08 -20.08 -18.97
N LYS A 297 0.24 -20.20 -18.73
CA LYS A 297 0.86 -20.18 -17.40
C LYS A 297 1.85 -19.04 -17.28
N TYR A 298 2.01 -18.50 -16.08
CA TYR A 298 2.82 -17.31 -15.81
C TYR A 298 4.00 -17.62 -14.90
N ASP A 299 5.12 -16.93 -15.09
CA ASP A 299 6.27 -17.08 -14.18
C ASP A 299 5.93 -16.56 -12.77
N VAL A 300 5.13 -15.49 -12.71
CA VAL A 300 4.60 -14.93 -11.45
C VAL A 300 3.08 -14.74 -11.54
N VAL A 301 2.37 -15.09 -10.47
CA VAL A 301 0.96 -14.73 -10.29
C VAL A 301 0.85 -13.82 -9.07
N PHE A 302 0.35 -12.61 -9.26
CA PHE A 302 0.17 -11.62 -8.20
C PHE A 302 -1.30 -11.53 -7.83
N ASP A 303 -1.66 -12.09 -6.68
CA ASP A 303 -3.02 -12.14 -6.16
C ASP A 303 -3.30 -11.00 -5.19
N ALA A 304 -3.98 -9.96 -5.70
CA ALA A 304 -4.50 -8.84 -4.91
C ALA A 304 -6.00 -9.00 -4.53
N VAL A 305 -6.56 -10.21 -4.66
CA VAL A 305 -7.98 -10.50 -4.42
C VAL A 305 -8.19 -11.49 -3.26
N GLY A 306 -7.32 -12.50 -3.16
CA GLY A 306 -7.44 -13.61 -2.20
C GLY A 306 -8.00 -14.88 -2.82
N GLU A 307 -7.56 -15.19 -4.04
CA GLU A 307 -7.90 -16.40 -4.79
C GLU A 307 -6.69 -17.35 -4.96
N CYS A 308 -5.85 -17.47 -3.93
CA CYS A 308 -4.62 -18.27 -3.96
C CYS A 308 -4.81 -19.69 -4.52
N ASP A 309 -5.89 -20.40 -4.12
CA ASP A 309 -6.22 -21.75 -4.59
C ASP A 309 -6.36 -21.87 -6.11
N LYS A 310 -6.75 -20.78 -6.78
CA LYS A 310 -6.84 -20.69 -8.24
C LYS A 310 -5.54 -20.16 -8.84
N ALA A 311 -4.89 -19.21 -8.18
CA ALA A 311 -3.61 -18.63 -8.61
C ALA A 311 -2.52 -19.71 -8.79
N ILE A 312 -2.44 -20.69 -7.89
CA ILE A 312 -1.49 -21.81 -7.98
C ILE A 312 -1.70 -22.70 -9.23
N LYS A 313 -2.90 -22.68 -9.85
CA LYS A 313 -3.19 -23.49 -11.03
C LYS A 313 -2.62 -22.87 -12.30
N VAL A 314 -2.30 -21.58 -12.28
CA VAL A 314 -1.87 -20.80 -13.46
C VAL A 314 -0.43 -20.32 -13.39
N VAL A 315 0.30 -20.68 -12.34
CA VAL A 315 1.75 -20.47 -12.26
C VAL A 315 2.49 -21.60 -12.98
N LYS A 316 3.62 -21.27 -13.62
CA LYS A 316 4.55 -22.25 -14.17
C LYS A 316 5.24 -23.03 -13.04
N GLU A 317 5.71 -24.24 -13.34
CA GLU A 317 6.60 -24.97 -12.44
C GLU A 317 7.85 -24.13 -12.10
N GLY A 318 8.20 -24.04 -10.81
CA GLY A 318 9.29 -23.19 -10.31
C GLY A 318 8.97 -21.69 -10.25
N GLY A 319 7.76 -21.27 -10.66
CA GLY A 319 7.28 -19.90 -10.55
C GLY A 319 6.87 -19.52 -9.12
N SER A 320 6.38 -18.28 -8.99
CA SER A 320 6.02 -17.68 -7.70
C SER A 320 4.58 -17.19 -7.70
N VAL A 321 3.86 -17.39 -6.59
CA VAL A 321 2.55 -16.81 -6.35
C VAL A 321 2.68 -15.82 -5.18
N VAL A 322 2.42 -14.54 -5.45
CA VAL A 322 2.39 -13.48 -4.45
C VAL A 322 0.95 -13.30 -4.00
N VAL A 323 0.70 -13.27 -2.69
CA VAL A 323 -0.65 -13.15 -2.13
C VAL A 323 -0.68 -12.04 -1.09
N LEU A 324 -1.59 -11.08 -1.26
CA LEU A 324 -1.79 -9.99 -0.29
C LEU A 324 -2.82 -10.35 0.80
N THR A 325 -3.69 -11.31 0.50
CA THR A 325 -4.83 -11.66 1.34
C THR A 325 -5.04 -13.17 1.33
N GLY A 326 -5.02 -13.79 2.50
CA GLY A 326 -5.23 -15.23 2.66
C GLY A 326 -3.92 -15.97 2.90
N GLY A 327 -3.76 -16.51 4.11
CA GLY A 327 -2.67 -17.41 4.43
C GLY A 327 -3.06 -18.84 4.08
N LEU A 328 -2.46 -19.40 3.04
CA LEU A 328 -2.41 -20.83 2.81
C LEU A 328 -0.93 -21.21 2.70
N GLN A 329 -0.47 -22.09 3.58
CA GLN A 329 0.76 -22.83 3.37
C GLN A 329 0.39 -24.08 2.57
N ILE A 330 0.88 -24.18 1.34
CA ILE A 330 0.77 -25.39 0.52
C ILE A 330 2.17 -25.96 0.37
N GLU A 331 2.35 -27.24 0.68
CA GLU A 331 3.59 -27.97 0.41
C GLU A 331 3.67 -28.30 -1.10
N GLY A 332 4.74 -27.88 -1.79
CA GLY A 332 4.96 -28.21 -3.21
C GLY A 332 6.00 -27.34 -3.93
N PHE A 333 6.17 -27.59 -5.24
CA PHE A 333 7.13 -26.91 -6.16
C PHE A 333 6.78 -25.44 -6.50
N VAL A 334 5.81 -24.85 -5.81
CA VAL A 334 5.34 -23.47 -6.00
C VAL A 334 5.72 -22.65 -4.78
N ARG A 335 6.37 -21.51 -5.00
CA ARG A 335 6.68 -20.57 -3.92
C ARG A 335 5.47 -19.67 -3.67
N ILE A 336 4.79 -19.86 -2.54
CA ILE A 336 3.75 -18.92 -2.07
C ILE A 336 4.42 -17.87 -1.20
N ILE A 337 4.22 -16.62 -1.58
CA ILE A 337 4.80 -15.46 -0.92
C ILE A 337 3.64 -14.65 -0.37
N ALA A 338 3.47 -14.71 0.95
CA ALA A 338 2.62 -13.76 1.65
C ALA A 338 3.36 -12.43 1.74
N VAL A 339 2.72 -11.36 1.29
CA VAL A 339 3.18 -9.99 1.55
C VAL A 339 2.32 -9.46 2.68
N THR A 340 2.76 -9.70 3.90
CA THR A 340 2.31 -8.97 5.08
C THR A 340 3.49 -8.14 5.56
N LYS A 341 3.30 -6.84 5.84
CA LYS A 341 4.33 -6.00 6.51
C LYS A 341 4.45 -6.45 7.98
N GLU A 342 4.82 -7.71 8.22
CA GLU A 342 4.90 -8.36 9.53
C GLU A 342 6.32 -8.82 9.90
N GLU A 343 7.29 -8.80 8.97
CA GLU A 343 8.60 -9.41 9.19
C GLU A 343 9.76 -8.41 8.99
N VAL A 344 10.23 -7.80 10.08
CA VAL A 344 11.62 -7.85 10.61
C VAL A 344 11.54 -7.69 12.12
#